data_AF-C7HV76-F1
#
_entry.id   AF-C7HV76-F1
#
_cell.length_a   1.000
_cell.length_b   1.000
_cell.length_c   1.000
_cell.angle_alpha   90.00
_cell.angle_beta   90.00
_cell.angle_gamma   90.00
#
_symmetry.space_group_name_H-M   'P 1'
#
loop_
_entity.id
_entity.type
_entity.pdbx_description
1 polymer ?
#
loop_
_entity_poly.entity_id
_entity_poly.type
_entity_poly.pdbx_seq_one_letter_code
_entity_poly.pdbx_strand_id
1 'polypeptide(L)'
;MNLRQIPIFKNLSEKDLKILQEKIKIEEKIYEKDSYIFNQGEIKEDLYFLIEGSILVAKFDSNGKRSIIQTFNQKAIFGEVYAYLKEPYDFSAYVQKKSKLIVIKEFRNLINETMPKSFLINYIDLISKKCLVLSQKNQITNQFTLRQKIGNYLLIEENDGKIILDQTREELADFLATTRPSLSRELSNMADENIIKIKGREIYILDKDLLKNLL
;
A
#
# COMPACT_ATOMS: atom_id res chain seq x y z
N MET A 1 -20.25 14.04 -5.28
CA MET A 1 -19.02 13.31 -4.87
C MET A 1 -18.08 14.28 -4.17
N ASN A 2 -17.63 13.99 -2.95
CA ASN A 2 -16.65 14.86 -2.26
C ASN A 2 -15.23 14.49 -2.73
N LEU A 3 -14.61 15.34 -3.55
CA LEU A 3 -13.26 15.11 -4.08
C LEU A 3 -12.16 15.26 -3.02
N ARG A 4 -12.39 16.06 -1.98
CA ARG A 4 -11.39 16.33 -0.94
C ARG A 4 -11.06 15.12 -0.06
N GLN A 5 -11.82 14.04 -0.18
CA GLN A 5 -11.47 12.77 0.45
C GLN A 5 -10.28 12.08 -0.25
N ILE A 6 -9.99 12.45 -1.49
CA ILE A 6 -8.86 11.92 -2.26
C ILE A 6 -7.62 12.72 -1.84
N PRO A 7 -6.54 12.08 -1.36
CA PRO A 7 -5.36 12.78 -0.85
C PRO A 7 -4.79 13.88 -1.76
N ILE A 8 -4.76 13.64 -3.07
CA ILE A 8 -4.23 14.61 -4.06
C ILE A 8 -5.09 15.88 -4.19
N PHE A 9 -6.36 15.83 -3.78
CA PHE A 9 -7.29 16.96 -3.79
C PHE A 9 -7.52 17.55 -2.40
N LYS A 10 -6.78 17.08 -1.39
CA LYS A 10 -6.91 17.57 -0.02
C LYS A 10 -6.54 19.06 0.05
N ASN A 11 -7.32 19.84 0.79
CA ASN A 11 -7.08 21.27 1.02
C ASN A 11 -7.04 22.16 -0.24
N LEU A 12 -7.49 21.67 -1.40
CA LEU A 12 -7.66 22.51 -2.56
C LEU A 12 -8.76 23.55 -2.32
N SER A 13 -8.52 24.78 -2.75
CA SER A 13 -9.54 25.84 -2.73
C SER A 13 -10.71 25.48 -3.65
N GLU A 14 -11.88 26.08 -3.44
CA GLU A 14 -13.02 25.86 -4.36
C GLU A 14 -12.68 26.24 -5.80
N LYS A 15 -11.88 27.30 -5.97
CA LYS A 15 -11.38 27.73 -7.28
C LYS A 15 -10.51 26.65 -7.93
N ASP A 16 -9.58 26.08 -7.19
CA ASP A 16 -8.69 25.03 -7.68
C ASP A 16 -9.47 23.76 -8.04
N LEU A 17 -10.41 23.35 -7.18
CA LEU A 17 -11.28 22.20 -7.47
C LEU A 17 -12.11 22.41 -8.73
N LYS A 18 -12.63 23.61 -8.95
CA LYS A 18 -13.41 23.91 -10.14
C LYS A 18 -12.56 23.81 -11.41
N ILE A 19 -11.36 24.37 -11.40
CA ILE A 19 -10.38 24.25 -12.50
C ILE A 19 -10.08 22.78 -12.80
N LEU A 20 -9.90 21.96 -11.75
CA LEU A 20 -9.67 20.53 -11.90
C LEU A 20 -10.89 19.81 -12.46
N GLN A 21 -12.10 20.09 -11.98
CA GLN A 21 -13.32 19.44 -12.46
C GLN A 21 -13.63 19.73 -13.93
N GLU A 22 -13.24 20.90 -14.44
CA GLU A 22 -13.40 21.27 -15.85
C GLU A 22 -12.43 20.50 -16.77
N LYS A 23 -11.28 20.07 -16.23
CA LYS A 23 -10.18 19.46 -16.99
C LYS A 23 -10.05 17.96 -16.79
N ILE A 24 -10.60 17.43 -15.69
CA ILE A 24 -10.50 16.02 -15.34
C ILE A 24 -11.82 15.33 -15.64
N LYS A 25 -11.76 14.24 -16.38
CA LYS A 25 -12.84 13.27 -16.40
C LYS A 25 -12.73 12.34 -15.19
N ILE A 26 -13.64 12.52 -14.23
CA ILE A 26 -13.71 11.71 -13.01
C ILE A 26 -14.96 10.86 -13.03
N GLU A 27 -14.80 9.55 -12.87
CA GLU A 27 -15.89 8.58 -12.87
C GLU A 27 -15.95 7.87 -11.51
N GLU A 28 -17.15 7.74 -10.93
CA GLU A 28 -17.37 6.80 -9.83
C GLU A 28 -17.78 5.46 -10.44
N LYS A 29 -17.07 4.38 -10.09
CA LYS A 29 -17.34 3.03 -10.60
C LYS A 29 -17.45 2.02 -9.48
N ILE A 30 -18.42 1.13 -9.64
CA ILE A 30 -18.59 -0.06 -8.81
C ILE A 30 -18.02 -1.23 -9.60
N TYR A 31 -17.12 -1.97 -8.98
CA TYR A 31 -16.60 -3.22 -9.49
C TYR A 31 -17.16 -4.37 -8.65
N GLU A 32 -17.72 -5.36 -9.32
CA GLU A 32 -18.25 -6.55 -8.67
C GLU A 32 -17.12 -7.46 -8.17
N LYS A 33 -17.43 -8.28 -7.18
CA LYS A 33 -16.50 -9.31 -6.70
C LYS A 33 -16.05 -10.17 -7.88
N ASP A 34 -14.79 -10.57 -7.86
CA ASP A 34 -14.18 -11.46 -8.84
C ASP A 34 -13.98 -10.86 -10.24
N SER A 35 -14.08 -9.52 -10.34
CA SER A 35 -13.75 -8.76 -11.54
C SER A 35 -12.34 -8.15 -11.49
N TYR A 36 -11.86 -7.69 -12.66
CA TYR A 36 -10.59 -6.98 -12.82
C TYR A 36 -10.82 -5.48 -13.04
N ILE A 37 -9.99 -4.66 -12.40
CA ILE A 37 -9.92 -3.21 -12.66
C ILE A 37 -9.00 -2.95 -13.86
N PHE A 38 -7.85 -3.63 -13.87
CA PHE A 38 -6.92 -3.68 -14.99
C PHE A 38 -6.15 -5.00 -14.96
N ASN A 39 -5.67 -5.40 -16.13
CA ASN A 39 -4.86 -6.59 -16.31
C ASN A 39 -3.38 -6.24 -16.50
N GLN A 40 -2.51 -7.18 -16.15
CA GLN A 40 -1.09 -7.10 -16.46
C GLN A 40 -0.90 -6.91 -17.97
N GLY A 41 0.01 -6.01 -18.35
CA GLY A 41 0.29 -5.68 -19.75
C GLY A 41 -0.64 -4.63 -20.35
N GLU A 42 -1.78 -4.30 -19.72
CA GLU A 42 -2.61 -3.18 -20.16
C GLU A 42 -1.89 -1.85 -19.91
N ILE A 43 -2.03 -0.92 -20.86
CA ILE A 43 -1.64 0.47 -20.68
C ILE A 43 -2.91 1.27 -20.45
N LYS A 44 -3.04 1.86 -19.26
CA LYS A 44 -4.12 2.81 -18.95
C LYS A 44 -3.52 4.06 -18.34
N GLU A 45 -4.07 5.21 -18.72
CA GLU A 45 -3.71 6.51 -18.16
C GLU A 45 -4.61 6.87 -16.97
N ASP A 46 -5.09 5.87 -16.25
CA ASP A 46 -6.10 6.04 -15.20
C ASP A 46 -5.48 5.94 -13.80
N LEU A 47 -5.80 6.90 -12.94
CA LEU A 47 -5.53 6.82 -11.51
C LEU A 47 -6.78 6.36 -10.76
N TYR A 48 -6.60 5.44 -9.82
CA TYR A 48 -7.71 4.84 -9.06
C TYR A 48 -7.63 5.22 -7.59
N PHE A 49 -8.78 5.51 -7.00
CA PHE A 49 -8.94 5.71 -5.56
C PHE A 49 -10.02 4.78 -5.01
N LEU A 50 -9.61 3.85 -4.16
CA LEU A 50 -10.55 2.97 -3.45
C LEU A 50 -11.30 3.78 -2.39
N ILE A 51 -12.63 3.80 -2.46
CA ILE A 51 -13.48 4.38 -1.41
C ILE A 51 -13.81 3.31 -0.38
N GLU A 52 -14.24 2.14 -0.86
CA GLU A 52 -14.74 1.02 -0.07
C GLU A 52 -14.54 -0.28 -0.84
N GLY A 53 -14.23 -1.36 -0.13
CA GLY A 53 -14.10 -2.70 -0.69
C GLY A 53 -12.73 -3.31 -0.40
N SER A 54 -12.28 -4.23 -1.27
CA SER A 54 -11.00 -4.91 -1.13
C SER A 54 -10.44 -5.27 -2.49
N ILE A 55 -9.24 -4.75 -2.78
CA ILE A 55 -8.53 -4.94 -4.04
C ILE A 55 -7.22 -5.68 -3.79
N LEU A 56 -6.98 -6.75 -4.54
CA LEU A 56 -5.74 -7.50 -4.55
C LEU A 56 -4.93 -7.14 -5.80
N VAL A 57 -3.72 -6.63 -5.61
CA VAL A 57 -2.73 -6.47 -6.68
C VAL A 57 -1.79 -7.66 -6.66
N ALA A 58 -1.79 -8.43 -7.75
CA ALA A 58 -1.00 -9.65 -7.84
C ALA A 58 -0.51 -9.90 -9.27
N LYS A 59 0.61 -10.64 -9.35
CA LYS A 59 1.09 -11.29 -10.57
C LYS A 59 0.63 -12.74 -10.58
N PHE A 60 0.28 -13.23 -11.76
CA PHE A 60 0.05 -14.65 -12.01
C PHE A 60 1.14 -15.14 -12.97
N ASP A 61 1.83 -16.22 -12.63
CA ASP A 61 2.74 -16.86 -13.57
C ASP A 61 1.99 -17.80 -14.53
N SER A 62 2.70 -18.36 -15.51
CA SER A 62 2.14 -19.29 -16.51
C SER A 62 1.53 -20.56 -15.91
N ASN A 63 1.88 -20.90 -14.67
CA ASN A 63 1.38 -22.06 -13.95
C ASN A 63 0.23 -21.70 -12.99
N GLY A 64 -0.24 -20.45 -13.02
CA GLY A 64 -1.30 -19.94 -12.14
C GLY A 64 -0.84 -19.64 -10.72
N LYS A 65 0.46 -19.71 -10.42
CA LYS A 65 0.99 -19.32 -9.10
C LYS A 65 0.84 -17.81 -8.94
N ARG A 66 0.22 -17.42 -7.82
CA ARG A 66 -0.02 -16.02 -7.49
C ARG A 66 1.13 -15.46 -6.66
N SER A 67 1.69 -14.34 -7.09
CA SER A 67 2.57 -13.49 -6.28
C SER A 67 1.80 -12.25 -5.88
N ILE A 68 1.50 -12.12 -4.58
CA ILE A 68 0.77 -10.97 -4.02
C ILE A 68 1.75 -9.81 -3.88
N ILE A 69 1.41 -8.66 -4.44
CA ILE A 69 2.19 -7.44 -4.31
C ILE A 69 1.64 -6.59 -3.16
N GLN A 70 0.32 -6.38 -3.16
CA GLN A 70 -0.36 -5.58 -2.16
C GLN A 70 -1.86 -5.89 -2.13
N THR A 71 -2.45 -5.78 -0.94
CA THR A 71 -3.91 -5.77 -0.76
C THR A 71 -4.33 -4.40 -0.25
N PHE A 72 -5.35 -3.80 -0.87
CA PHE A 72 -5.97 -2.56 -0.42
C PHE A 72 -7.31 -2.87 0.22
N ASN A 73 -7.37 -2.74 1.54
CA ASN A 73 -8.58 -2.93 2.36
C ASN A 73 -9.15 -1.62 2.91
N GLN A 74 -8.49 -0.50 2.60
CA GLN A 74 -8.80 0.84 3.10
C GLN A 74 -8.65 1.86 1.97
N LYS A 75 -9.06 3.11 2.22
CA LYS A 75 -8.94 4.20 1.24
C LYS A 75 -7.50 4.36 0.78
N ALA A 76 -7.27 4.18 -0.51
CA ALA A 76 -5.93 4.22 -1.08
C ALA A 76 -5.97 4.67 -2.54
N ILE A 77 -4.93 5.41 -2.94
CA ILE A 77 -4.65 5.70 -4.34
C ILE A 77 -3.74 4.60 -4.89
N PHE A 78 -4.01 4.11 -6.10
CA PHE A 78 -3.16 3.16 -6.81
C PHE A 78 -3.24 3.35 -8.33
N GLY A 79 -2.28 2.74 -9.04
CA GLY A 79 -2.15 2.84 -10.50
C GLY A 79 -1.50 4.14 -11.00
N GLU A 80 -1.22 5.10 -10.10
CA GLU A 80 -0.78 6.44 -10.46
C GLU A 80 0.57 6.47 -11.18
N VAL A 81 1.52 5.60 -10.81
CA VAL A 81 2.86 5.54 -11.41
C VAL A 81 2.77 5.08 -12.88
N TYR A 82 2.03 4.01 -13.14
CA TYR A 82 1.81 3.50 -14.50
C TYR A 82 1.02 4.49 -15.35
N ALA A 83 -0.03 5.11 -14.77
CA ALA A 83 -0.82 6.12 -15.46
C ALA A 83 0.01 7.34 -15.87
N TYR A 84 0.92 7.79 -15.00
CA TYR A 84 1.79 8.93 -15.27
C TYR A 84 2.88 8.60 -16.30
N LEU A 85 3.59 7.49 -16.13
CA LEU A 85 4.69 7.10 -17.02
C LEU A 85 4.19 6.60 -18.39
N LYS A 86 2.92 6.17 -18.49
CA LYS A 86 2.34 5.43 -19.63
C LYS A 86 3.03 4.09 -19.88
N GLU A 87 3.39 3.42 -18.80
CA GLU A 87 3.98 2.09 -18.83
C GLU A 87 2.90 1.01 -18.68
N PRO A 88 3.07 -0.18 -19.28
CA PRO A 88 2.18 -1.30 -19.05
C PRO A 88 2.21 -1.74 -17.58
N TYR A 89 1.07 -2.17 -17.04
CA TYR A 89 1.03 -2.68 -15.68
C TYR A 89 1.84 -3.98 -15.54
N ASP A 90 2.73 -4.07 -14.55
CA ASP A 90 3.46 -5.31 -14.23
C ASP A 90 2.57 -6.38 -13.56
N PHE A 91 1.38 -5.97 -13.10
CA PHE A 91 0.49 -6.74 -12.25
C PHE A 91 -0.97 -6.53 -12.64
N SER A 92 -1.86 -7.38 -12.17
CA SER A 92 -3.31 -7.20 -12.30
C SER A 92 -3.91 -6.71 -10.98
N ALA A 93 -4.97 -5.89 -11.05
CA ALA A 93 -5.77 -5.50 -9.90
C ALA A 93 -7.13 -6.21 -9.91
N TYR A 94 -7.32 -7.09 -8.94
CA TYR A 94 -8.48 -7.97 -8.80
C TYR A 94 -9.35 -7.59 -7.61
N VAL A 95 -10.66 -7.70 -7.76
CA VAL A 95 -11.65 -7.26 -6.77
C VAL A 95 -12.03 -8.43 -5.86
N GLN A 96 -11.55 -8.46 -4.63
CA GLN A 96 -11.83 -9.53 -3.65
C GLN A 96 -13.19 -9.38 -2.97
N LYS A 97 -13.69 -8.15 -2.88
CA LYS A 97 -15.03 -7.80 -2.37
C LYS A 97 -15.57 -6.70 -3.27
N LYS A 98 -16.88 -6.66 -3.51
CA LYS A 98 -17.54 -5.58 -4.25
C LYS A 98 -16.96 -4.23 -3.80
N SER A 99 -16.41 -3.47 -4.74
CA SER A 99 -15.59 -2.31 -4.44
C SER A 99 -16.08 -1.08 -5.19
N LYS A 100 -16.09 0.05 -4.50
CA LYS A 100 -16.45 1.37 -5.04
C LYS A 100 -15.19 2.21 -5.17
N LEU A 101 -14.93 2.67 -6.39
CA LEU A 101 -13.72 3.42 -6.75
C LEU A 101 -14.08 4.76 -7.39
N ILE A 102 -13.21 5.73 -7.21
CA ILE A 102 -13.11 6.89 -8.09
C ILE A 102 -12.01 6.62 -9.11
N VAL A 103 -12.31 6.84 -10.39
CA VAL A 103 -11.38 6.69 -11.51
C VAL A 103 -11.14 8.07 -12.11
N ILE A 104 -9.89 8.52 -12.07
CA ILE A 104 -9.43 9.75 -12.70
C ILE A 104 -8.81 9.36 -14.03
N LYS A 105 -9.46 9.72 -15.14
CA LYS A 105 -9.02 9.39 -16.49
C LYS A 105 -7.92 10.34 -16.95
N GLU A 106 -7.05 9.85 -17.83
CA GLU A 106 -6.01 10.63 -18.50
C GLU A 106 -5.14 11.43 -17.52
N PHE A 107 -4.78 10.79 -16.39
CA PHE A 107 -4.14 11.42 -15.25
C PHE A 107 -2.86 12.18 -15.62
N ARG A 108 -2.07 11.67 -16.59
CA ARG A 108 -0.86 12.36 -17.04
C ARG A 108 -1.16 13.73 -17.67
N ASN A 109 -2.26 13.85 -18.42
CA ASN A 109 -2.64 15.10 -19.07
C ASN A 109 -2.88 16.21 -18.04
N LEU A 110 -3.25 15.84 -16.81
CA LEU A 110 -3.40 16.81 -15.73
C LEU A 110 -2.09 17.50 -15.41
N ILE A 111 -0.98 16.77 -15.33
CA ILE A 111 0.30 17.35 -14.93
C ILE A 111 0.90 18.24 -16.03
N ASN A 112 0.54 18.01 -17.30
CA ASN A 112 1.03 18.79 -18.43
C ASN A 112 0.31 20.14 -18.62
N GLU A 113 -0.87 20.31 -18.02
CA GLU A 113 -1.61 21.56 -18.07
C GLU A 113 -1.29 22.47 -16.86
N THR A 114 -1.66 23.75 -16.94
CA THR A 114 -1.57 24.66 -15.79
C THR A 114 -2.49 24.17 -14.66
N MET A 115 -1.92 23.41 -13.74
CA MET A 115 -2.59 22.90 -12.55
C MET A 115 -2.35 23.80 -11.35
N PRO A 116 -3.28 23.82 -10.38
CA PRO A 116 -3.04 24.43 -9.09
C PRO A 116 -1.76 23.88 -8.45
N LYS A 117 -0.85 24.77 -8.02
CA LYS A 117 0.40 24.38 -7.32
C LYS A 117 0.13 23.48 -6.11
N SER A 118 -0.98 23.72 -5.41
CA SER A 118 -1.45 22.93 -4.27
C SER A 118 -1.71 21.47 -4.64
N PHE A 119 -2.26 21.18 -5.83
CA PHE A 119 -2.45 19.81 -6.32
C PHE A 119 -1.11 19.11 -6.57
N LEU A 120 -0.17 19.81 -7.22
CA LEU A 120 1.17 19.26 -7.51
C LEU A 120 1.93 18.92 -6.23
N ILE A 121 1.86 19.80 -5.21
CA ILE A 121 2.45 19.54 -3.89
C ILE A 121 1.84 18.28 -3.26
N ASN A 122 0.50 18.16 -3.24
CA ASN A 122 -0.15 16.98 -2.69
C ASN A 122 0.23 15.68 -3.43
N TYR A 123 0.43 15.75 -4.74
CA TYR A 123 0.87 14.61 -5.54
C TYR A 123 2.32 14.22 -5.22
N ILE A 124 3.22 15.20 -5.09
CA ILE A 124 4.61 14.97 -4.66
C ILE A 124 4.65 14.34 -3.27
N ASP A 125 3.86 14.84 -2.31
CA ASP A 125 3.76 14.28 -0.97
C ASP A 125 3.28 12.81 -0.99
N LEU A 126 2.29 12.50 -1.83
CA LEU A 126 1.79 11.13 -2.01
C LEU A 126 2.91 10.19 -2.49
N ILE A 127 3.58 10.56 -3.59
CA ILE A 127 4.65 9.74 -4.18
C ILE A 127 5.84 9.61 -3.21
N SER A 128 6.21 10.71 -2.53
CA SER A 128 7.32 10.71 -1.57
C SER A 128 7.06 9.76 -0.41
N LYS A 129 5.84 9.75 0.15
CA LYS A 129 5.44 8.80 1.19
C LYS A 129 5.47 7.36 0.70
N LYS A 130 4.97 7.09 -0.52
CA LYS A 130 5.04 5.75 -1.11
C LYS A 130 6.48 5.28 -1.32
N CYS A 131 7.35 6.13 -1.85
CA CYS A 131 8.78 5.83 -2.01
C CYS A 131 9.45 5.54 -0.66
N LEU A 132 9.15 6.30 0.38
CA LEU A 132 9.69 6.06 1.72
C LEU A 132 9.27 4.68 2.25
N VAL A 133 7.97 4.35 2.18
CA VAL A 133 7.45 3.04 2.60
C VAL A 133 8.06 1.89 1.79
N LEU A 134 8.22 2.07 0.47
CA LEU A 134 8.86 1.07 -0.39
C LEU A 134 10.34 0.88 -0.04
N SER A 135 11.07 1.97 0.24
CA SER A 135 12.47 1.92 0.67
C SER A 135 12.63 1.20 2.01
N GLN A 136 11.78 1.52 3.00
CA GLN A 136 11.74 0.84 4.30
C GLN A 136 11.44 -0.66 4.14
N LYS A 137 10.43 -1.01 3.33
CA LYS A 137 10.12 -2.41 3.02
C LYS A 137 11.30 -3.11 2.35
N ASN A 138 12.00 -2.44 1.44
CA ASN A 138 13.17 -3.01 0.77
C ASN A 138 14.32 -3.26 1.75
N GLN A 139 14.62 -2.33 2.66
CA GLN A 139 15.63 -2.50 3.72
C GLN A 139 15.32 -3.70 4.62
N ILE A 140 14.04 -3.91 4.97
CA ILE A 140 13.62 -5.06 5.78
C ILE A 140 13.71 -6.37 4.97
N THR A 141 13.36 -6.37 3.69
CA THR A 141 13.18 -7.61 2.92
C THR A 141 14.43 -8.15 2.25
N ASN A 142 15.47 -7.32 1.99
CA ASN A 142 16.53 -7.68 1.06
C ASN A 142 17.50 -8.77 1.53
N GLN A 143 17.90 -8.88 2.81
CA GLN A 143 18.97 -9.83 3.21
C GLN A 143 18.90 -10.32 4.66
N PHE A 144 17.73 -10.72 5.13
CA PHE A 144 17.53 -11.10 6.53
C PHE A 144 16.75 -12.41 6.66
N THR A 145 17.18 -13.30 7.55
CA THR A 145 16.37 -14.44 8.02
C THR A 145 15.02 -13.92 8.55
N LEU A 146 13.99 -14.76 8.60
CA LEU A 146 12.67 -14.32 9.07
C LEU A 146 12.73 -13.65 10.45
N ARG A 147 13.55 -14.19 11.36
CA ARG A 147 13.81 -13.60 12.68
C ARG A 147 14.35 -12.17 12.59
N GLN A 148 15.36 -11.95 11.76
CA GLN A 148 15.96 -10.64 11.55
C GLN A 148 14.96 -9.65 10.93
N LYS A 149 14.14 -10.11 9.96
CA LYS A 149 13.06 -9.29 9.38
C LYS A 149 12.05 -8.84 10.44
N ILE A 150 11.64 -9.76 11.32
CA ILE A 150 10.75 -9.46 12.44
C ILE A 150 11.43 -8.47 13.40
N GLY A 151 12.69 -8.71 13.77
CA GLY A 151 13.43 -7.82 14.67
C GLY A 151 13.56 -6.39 14.13
N ASN A 152 13.90 -6.24 12.85
CA ASN A 152 14.01 -4.92 12.22
C ASN A 152 12.66 -4.20 12.18
N TYR A 153 11.60 -4.91 11.79
CA TYR A 153 10.24 -4.36 11.81
C TYR A 153 9.86 -3.87 13.21
N LEU A 154 10.09 -4.68 14.26
CA LEU A 154 9.79 -4.29 15.63
C LEU A 154 10.61 -3.07 16.09
N LEU A 155 11.87 -2.97 15.70
CA LEU A 155 12.73 -1.82 16.05
C LEU A 155 12.33 -0.53 15.33
N ILE A 156 11.74 -0.62 14.15
CA ILE A 156 11.25 0.54 13.39
C ILE A 156 9.89 1.02 13.93
N GLU A 157 9.00 0.09 14.27
CA GLU A 157 7.61 0.40 14.65
C GLU A 157 7.41 0.59 16.16
N GLU A 158 8.44 0.35 16.98
CA GLU A 158 8.32 0.51 18.43
C GLU A 158 8.19 1.97 18.85
N ASN A 159 7.38 2.17 19.88
CA ASN A 159 7.35 3.39 20.65
C ASN A 159 7.51 3.03 22.13
N ASP A 160 8.66 3.38 22.69
CA ASP A 160 9.06 3.06 24.07
C ASP A 160 9.00 1.55 24.38
N GLY A 161 9.50 0.74 23.45
CA GLY A 161 9.56 -0.72 23.55
C GLY A 161 8.22 -1.43 23.32
N LYS A 162 7.15 -0.71 22.94
CA LYS A 162 5.84 -1.27 22.65
C LYS A 162 5.44 -1.04 21.20
N ILE A 163 4.90 -2.08 20.57
CA ILE A 163 4.29 -2.04 19.24
C ILE A 163 2.82 -2.39 19.37
N ILE A 164 1.95 -1.61 18.73
CA ILE A 164 0.54 -1.95 18.53
C ILE A 164 0.36 -2.29 17.06
N LEU A 165 0.03 -3.56 16.77
CA LEU A 165 -0.15 -4.00 15.39
C LEU A 165 -1.49 -3.54 14.84
N ASP A 166 -1.43 -2.59 13.92
CA ASP A 166 -2.59 -2.16 13.11
C ASP A 166 -2.91 -3.17 11.99
N GLN A 167 -1.95 -4.01 11.64
CA GLN A 167 -2.04 -5.04 10.60
C GLN A 167 -2.49 -6.39 11.18
N THR A 168 -3.21 -7.16 10.37
CA THR A 168 -3.46 -8.57 10.66
C THR A 168 -2.17 -9.41 10.55
N ARG A 169 -2.17 -10.62 11.12
CA ARG A 169 -1.04 -11.55 10.98
C ARG A 169 -0.79 -11.97 9.52
N GLU A 170 -1.83 -11.97 8.70
CA GLU A 170 -1.71 -12.23 7.26
C GLU A 170 -0.99 -11.07 6.56
N GLU A 171 -1.45 -9.84 6.79
CA GLU A 171 -0.86 -8.63 6.21
C GLU A 171 0.61 -8.44 6.64
N LEU A 172 0.94 -8.74 7.90
CA LEU A 172 2.33 -8.69 8.38
C LEU A 172 3.19 -9.78 7.73
N ALA A 173 2.64 -10.98 7.49
CA ALA A 173 3.37 -12.04 6.79
C ALA A 173 3.65 -11.66 5.33
N ASP A 174 2.65 -11.12 4.63
CA ASP A 174 2.80 -10.57 3.28
C ASP A 174 3.85 -9.43 3.25
N PHE A 175 3.84 -8.56 4.28
CA PHE A 175 4.82 -7.48 4.40
C PHE A 175 6.26 -8.01 4.53
N LEU A 176 6.48 -9.00 5.40
CA LEU A 176 7.79 -9.62 5.65
C LEU A 176 8.20 -10.65 4.57
N ALA A 177 7.37 -10.82 3.54
CA ALA A 177 7.55 -11.81 2.47
C ALA A 177 7.73 -13.24 3.02
N THR A 178 6.83 -13.65 3.91
CA THR A 178 6.78 -14.98 4.52
C THR A 178 5.35 -15.52 4.52
N THR A 179 5.16 -16.76 4.98
CA THR A 179 3.80 -17.31 5.19
C THR A 179 3.31 -16.99 6.60
N ARG A 180 2.00 -16.84 6.79
CA ARG A 180 1.41 -16.65 8.12
C ARG A 180 1.83 -17.74 9.13
N PRO A 181 1.82 -19.05 8.80
CA PRO A 181 2.30 -20.08 9.73
C PRO A 181 3.77 -19.91 10.13
N SER A 182 4.64 -19.55 9.18
CA SER A 182 6.06 -19.29 9.46
C SER A 182 6.24 -18.08 10.37
N LEU A 183 5.52 -16.98 10.11
CA LEU A 183 5.53 -15.79 10.97
C LEU A 183 5.06 -16.13 12.39
N SER A 184 3.92 -16.83 12.52
CA SER A 184 3.38 -17.19 13.83
C SER A 184 4.34 -18.07 14.61
N ARG A 185 4.97 -19.05 13.96
CA ARG A 185 5.97 -19.92 14.61
C ARG A 185 7.18 -19.12 15.09
N GLU A 186 7.72 -18.24 14.26
CA GLU A 186 8.91 -17.47 14.64
C GLU A 186 8.63 -16.47 15.77
N LEU A 187 7.46 -15.83 15.75
CA LEU A 187 7.01 -14.97 16.85
C LEU A 187 6.85 -15.75 18.17
N SER A 188 6.36 -16.99 18.12
CA SER A 188 6.30 -17.86 19.29
C SER A 188 7.70 -18.20 19.80
N ASN A 189 8.62 -18.60 18.92
CA ASN A 189 10.02 -18.89 19.30
C ASN A 189 10.68 -17.69 19.99
N MET A 190 10.54 -16.48 19.43
CA MET A 190 11.09 -15.25 20.02
C MET A 190 10.45 -14.91 21.37
N ALA A 191 9.18 -15.27 21.59
CA ALA A 191 8.51 -15.10 22.87
C ALA A 191 8.98 -16.12 23.91
N ASP A 192 9.16 -17.38 23.51
CA ASP A 192 9.68 -18.46 24.36
C ASP A 192 11.13 -18.19 24.80
N GLU A 193 11.91 -17.51 23.95
CA GLU A 193 13.26 -17.05 24.25
C GLU A 193 13.31 -15.76 25.08
N ASN A 194 12.15 -15.21 25.51
CA ASN A 194 12.03 -13.95 26.25
C ASN A 194 12.61 -12.72 25.53
N ILE A 195 12.70 -12.73 24.20
CA ILE A 195 13.12 -11.56 23.40
C ILE A 195 11.97 -10.56 23.30
N ILE A 196 10.75 -11.07 23.15
CA ILE A 196 9.52 -10.29 23.03
C ILE A 196 8.41 -10.89 23.90
N LYS A 197 7.37 -10.10 24.14
CA LYS A 197 6.13 -10.57 24.75
C LYS A 197 4.95 -10.19 23.88
N ILE A 198 4.06 -11.15 23.61
CA ILE A 198 2.88 -10.93 22.77
C ILE A 198 1.63 -10.94 23.64
N LYS A 199 0.81 -9.88 23.55
CA LYS A 199 -0.52 -9.79 24.17
C LYS A 199 -1.55 -9.35 23.13
N GLY A 200 -2.20 -10.33 22.50
CA GLY A 200 -3.18 -10.05 21.43
C GLY A 200 -2.52 -9.34 20.25
N ARG A 201 -2.85 -8.05 20.06
CA ARG A 201 -2.26 -7.18 19.03
C ARG A 201 -1.04 -6.39 19.49
N GLU A 202 -0.70 -6.46 20.77
CA GLU A 202 0.44 -5.74 21.33
C GLU A 202 1.66 -6.65 21.37
N ILE A 203 2.81 -6.09 20.96
CA ILE A 203 4.12 -6.73 21.11
C ILE A 203 4.98 -5.81 21.98
N TYR A 204 5.61 -6.37 22.99
CA TYR A 204 6.56 -5.68 23.85
C TYR A 204 7.95 -6.23 23.58
N ILE A 205 8.94 -5.37 23.40
CA ILE A 205 10.35 -5.72 23.31
C ILE A 205 10.86 -5.89 24.74
N LEU A 206 11.39 -7.07 25.06
CA LEU A 206 11.98 -7.35 26.37
C LEU A 206 13.50 -7.15 26.34
N ASP A 207 14.15 -7.49 25.23
CA ASP A 207 15.58 -7.30 25.03
C ASP A 207 15.86 -6.57 23.70
N LYS A 208 16.06 -5.25 23.80
CA LYS A 208 16.29 -4.39 22.63
C LYS A 208 17.71 -4.54 22.07
N ASP A 209 18.68 -4.84 22.91
CA ASP A 209 20.08 -4.97 22.48
C ASP A 209 20.28 -6.28 21.72
N LEU A 210 19.65 -7.37 22.18
CA LEU A 210 19.61 -8.62 21.44
C LEU A 210 18.95 -8.45 20.06
N LEU A 211 17.83 -7.72 19.97
CA LEU A 211 17.19 -7.43 18.67
C LEU A 211 18.11 -6.65 17.73
N LYS A 212 18.87 -5.67 18.23
CA LYS A 212 19.84 -4.92 17.42
C LYS A 212 21.00 -5.80 16.95
N ASN A 213 21.48 -6.70 17.79
CA ASN A 213 22.58 -7.62 17.46
C ASN A 213 22.18 -8.69 16.42
N LEU A 214 20.87 -8.91 16.21
CA LEU A 214 20.40 -9.80 15.16
C LEU A 214 20.52 -9.14 13.77
N LEU A 215 20.51 -7.81 13.66
CA LEU A 215 20.52 -7.08 12.38
C LEU A 215 21.94 -6.90 11.83
#